data_AF-A0AA39JSF5-F1
#
_entry.id   AF-A0AA39JSF5-F1
#
_cell.length_a   1.000
_cell.length_b   1.000
_cell.length_c   1.000
_cell.angle_alpha   90.00
_cell.angle_beta   90.00
_cell.angle_gamma   90.00
#
_symmetry.space_group_name_H-M   'P 1'
#
loop_
_entity.id
_entity.type
_entity.pdbx_description
1 polymer ?
#
loop_
_entity_poly.entity_id
_entity_poly.type
_entity_poly.pdbx_seq_one_letter_code
_entity_poly.pdbx_strand_id
1 'polypeptide(L)'
;MERARVLDYDLQHHVAPPNMAQIKPLPSIYYPDFIAANQEARADNLISGSDKQAHLEHIRADIRKFKKDNGLHRVVVFWTANTERYSDLIPCVNDTADNMNAIKISHPEVSPSSVFAVAVILEGEPFVNGAPQNTFVPVGQTKLKSVLAEFLVNAGIKPLSIASYNHLGNNDGHDLSAERQFRSKEISKSSVVDDMVNANRLLFKAPQAGVEGKGEHPDHAVVIKYVPAVGDSKRAIDEYYSEIFCGGRSTINTFNECENSLLATPLILDLAVLTELLTRVKYRKAESGEFQPLYSVLSLLSYMLKAPLVKPGTEVVNSLNRQRNALDAFLKACIGLEGSSDLLLETRIW
;
A
#
# COMPACT_ATOMS: atom_id res chain seq x y z
N MET A 1 -19.77 -11.88 6.06
CA MET A 1 -20.16 -11.32 4.75
C MET A 1 -21.31 -10.35 4.92
N GLU A 2 -22.38 -10.74 5.62
CA GLU A 2 -23.56 -9.89 5.91
C GLU A 2 -23.21 -8.49 6.44
N ARG A 3 -22.31 -8.41 7.43
CA ARG A 3 -21.85 -7.13 7.99
C ARG A 3 -21.19 -6.21 6.97
N ALA A 4 -20.48 -6.77 5.98
CA ALA A 4 -19.74 -5.99 4.99
C ALA A 4 -20.64 -5.46 3.88
N ARG A 5 -21.76 -6.15 3.57
CA ARG A 5 -22.73 -5.76 2.52
C ARG A 5 -22.08 -5.49 1.15
N VAL A 6 -21.10 -6.32 0.77
CA VAL A 6 -20.35 -6.19 -0.49
C VAL A 6 -20.89 -7.13 -1.57
N LEU A 7 -21.02 -8.41 -1.24
CA LEU A 7 -21.47 -9.43 -2.19
C LEU A 7 -22.99 -9.43 -2.30
N ASP A 8 -23.50 -9.78 -3.48
CA ASP A 8 -24.92 -10.03 -3.69
C ASP A 8 -25.47 -11.02 -2.67
N TYR A 9 -26.71 -10.79 -2.24
CA TYR A 9 -27.39 -11.60 -1.23
C TYR A 9 -27.39 -13.10 -1.58
N ASP A 10 -27.71 -13.40 -2.84
CA ASP A 10 -27.78 -14.77 -3.34
C ASP A 10 -26.40 -15.45 -3.36
N LEU A 11 -25.36 -14.70 -3.75
CA LEU A 11 -23.98 -15.20 -3.68
C LEU A 11 -23.58 -15.51 -2.24
N GLN A 12 -23.93 -14.65 -1.28
CA GLN A 12 -23.67 -14.92 0.14
C GLN A 12 -24.35 -16.21 0.60
N HIS A 13 -25.57 -16.51 0.16
CA HIS A 13 -26.28 -17.75 0.49
C HIS A 13 -25.59 -18.98 -0.09
N HIS A 14 -25.09 -18.88 -1.32
CA HIS A 14 -24.38 -19.97 -1.97
C HIS A 14 -23.00 -20.24 -1.35
N VAL A 15 -22.30 -19.22 -0.84
CA VAL A 15 -20.94 -19.39 -0.26
C VAL A 15 -20.91 -19.49 1.26
N ALA A 16 -21.98 -19.10 1.98
CA ALA A 16 -22.00 -19.11 3.44
C ALA A 16 -21.93 -20.53 4.02
N PRO A 17 -22.88 -21.45 3.74
CA PRO A 17 -22.82 -22.82 4.24
C PRO A 17 -22.23 -23.78 3.18
N PRO A 18 -21.32 -24.70 3.55
CA PRO A 18 -20.62 -24.79 4.83
C PRO A 18 -19.34 -23.94 4.88
N ASN A 19 -18.86 -23.44 3.74
CA ASN A 19 -17.47 -22.99 3.58
C ASN A 19 -17.13 -21.76 4.44
N MET A 20 -17.84 -20.64 4.27
CA MET A 20 -17.48 -19.39 4.96
C MET A 20 -17.93 -19.36 6.43
N ALA A 21 -18.99 -20.11 6.78
CA ALA A 21 -19.51 -20.16 8.15
C ALA A 21 -18.55 -20.83 9.14
N GLN A 22 -17.68 -21.72 8.67
CA GLN A 22 -16.70 -22.42 9.51
C GLN A 22 -15.41 -21.61 9.74
N ILE A 23 -15.14 -20.60 8.92
CA ILE A 23 -13.91 -19.80 9.00
C ILE A 23 -14.09 -18.75 10.10
N LYS A 24 -13.36 -18.93 11.20
CA LYS A 24 -13.32 -17.98 12.32
C LYS A 24 -11.94 -17.33 12.43
N PRO A 25 -11.85 -15.99 12.50
CA PRO A 25 -10.58 -15.32 12.77
C PRO A 25 -9.98 -15.76 14.12
N LEU A 26 -8.67 -15.92 14.17
CA LEU A 26 -7.93 -16.07 15.42
C LEU A 26 -8.04 -14.78 16.26
N PRO A 27 -7.86 -14.86 17.59
CA PRO A 27 -7.69 -13.67 18.42
C PRO A 27 -6.51 -12.83 17.92
N SER A 28 -6.60 -11.50 18.04
CA SER A 28 -5.55 -10.60 17.55
C SER A 28 -5.07 -9.63 18.62
N ILE A 29 -3.97 -8.94 18.31
CA ILE A 29 -3.41 -7.87 19.13
C ILE A 29 -4.29 -6.63 18.97
N TYR A 30 -4.66 -6.00 20.09
CA TYR A 30 -5.35 -4.72 20.10
C TYR A 30 -4.67 -3.73 21.05
N TYR A 31 -4.09 -2.67 20.48
CA TYR A 31 -3.59 -1.52 21.21
C TYR A 31 -4.49 -0.32 20.90
N PRO A 32 -5.35 0.12 21.83
CA PRO A 32 -6.41 1.11 21.56
C PRO A 32 -5.91 2.42 20.94
N ASP A 33 -4.71 2.88 21.33
CA ASP A 33 -4.13 4.15 20.87
C ASP A 33 -3.81 4.17 19.35
N PHE A 34 -3.66 3.02 18.71
CA PHE A 34 -3.23 2.96 17.30
C PHE A 34 -4.38 3.13 16.30
N ILE A 35 -5.62 2.81 16.67
CA ILE A 35 -6.79 2.90 15.78
C ILE A 35 -7.84 3.85 16.36
N ALA A 36 -8.92 4.10 15.63
CA ALA A 36 -9.96 5.00 16.13
C ALA A 36 -10.64 4.43 17.39
N ALA A 37 -10.93 5.28 18.38
CA ALA A 37 -11.59 4.87 19.62
C ALA A 37 -12.99 4.24 19.38
N ASN A 38 -13.63 4.60 18.27
CA ASN A 38 -14.91 4.03 17.84
C ASN A 38 -14.85 2.55 17.43
N GLN A 39 -13.67 1.92 17.46
CA GLN A 39 -13.46 0.50 17.24
C GLN A 39 -13.50 -0.32 18.54
N GLU A 40 -13.53 0.31 19.73
CA GLU A 40 -13.50 -0.36 21.03
C GLU A 40 -14.60 -1.43 21.17
N ALA A 41 -15.84 -1.08 20.82
CA ALA A 41 -16.98 -2.00 20.90
C ALA A 41 -16.87 -3.22 19.95
N ARG A 42 -15.95 -3.19 18.97
CA ARG A 42 -15.71 -4.28 18.02
C ARG A 42 -14.60 -5.23 18.50
N ALA A 43 -13.80 -4.84 19.47
CA ALA A 43 -12.61 -5.56 19.93
C ALA A 43 -12.97 -6.66 20.95
N ASP A 44 -13.63 -7.73 20.50
CA ASP A 44 -14.10 -8.84 21.35
C ASP A 44 -13.28 -10.14 21.23
N ASN A 45 -12.33 -10.19 20.29
CA ASN A 45 -11.51 -11.37 20.00
C ASN A 45 -10.01 -11.05 20.11
N LEU A 46 -9.52 -10.98 21.35
CA LEU A 46 -8.22 -10.40 21.68
C LEU A 46 -7.26 -11.41 22.30
N ILE A 47 -5.98 -11.29 21.95
CA ILE A 47 -4.89 -11.90 22.73
C ILE A 47 -4.77 -11.11 24.04
N SER A 48 -4.75 -11.83 25.16
CA SER A 48 -4.73 -11.22 26.49
C SER A 48 -3.35 -10.69 26.87
N GLY A 49 -3.33 -9.61 27.67
CA GLY A 49 -2.11 -9.02 28.21
C GLY A 49 -1.70 -7.73 27.49
N SER A 50 -0.64 -7.10 28.00
CA SER A 50 -0.06 -5.88 27.44
C SER A 50 1.41 -6.03 27.07
N ASP A 51 1.99 -7.22 27.30
CA ASP A 51 3.37 -7.52 26.95
C ASP A 51 3.50 -7.78 25.45
N LYS A 52 4.14 -6.84 24.74
CA LYS A 52 4.31 -6.91 23.30
C LYS A 52 5.23 -8.04 22.86
N GLN A 53 6.15 -8.49 23.73
CA GLN A 53 6.99 -9.65 23.45
C GLN A 53 6.19 -10.96 23.54
N ALA A 54 5.29 -11.09 24.51
CA ALA A 54 4.37 -12.22 24.58
C ALA A 54 3.44 -12.26 23.35
N HIS A 55 2.94 -11.10 22.92
CA HIS A 55 2.16 -10.99 21.68
C HIS A 55 2.97 -11.39 20.44
N LEU A 56 4.24 -10.96 20.34
CA LEU A 56 5.13 -11.36 19.25
C LEU A 56 5.25 -12.89 19.16
N GLU A 57 5.55 -13.55 20.27
CA GLU A 57 5.69 -15.01 20.29
C GLU A 57 4.36 -15.74 20.02
N HIS A 58 3.22 -15.17 20.44
CA HIS A 58 1.90 -15.70 20.09
C HIS A 58 1.68 -15.71 18.57
N ILE A 59 1.92 -14.58 17.89
CA ILE A 59 1.75 -14.50 16.43
C ILE A 59 2.71 -15.45 15.71
N ARG A 60 3.96 -15.57 16.18
CA ARG A 60 4.91 -16.57 15.63
C ARG A 60 4.39 -17.99 15.79
N ALA A 61 3.83 -18.33 16.95
CA ALA A 61 3.23 -19.64 17.20
C ALA A 61 2.04 -19.91 16.28
N ASP A 62 1.18 -18.91 16.06
CA ASP A 62 0.04 -19.02 15.13
C ASP A 62 0.49 -19.30 13.69
N ILE A 63 1.51 -18.59 13.21
CA ILE A 63 2.07 -18.81 11.86
C ILE A 63 2.60 -20.25 11.74
N ARG A 64 3.39 -20.72 12.71
CA ARG A 64 3.94 -22.09 12.72
C ARG A 64 2.83 -23.14 12.77
N LYS A 65 1.83 -22.92 13.62
CA LYS A 65 0.68 -23.81 13.77
C LYS A 65 -0.12 -23.87 12.47
N PHE A 66 -0.45 -22.72 11.88
CA PHE A 66 -1.16 -22.65 10.60
C PHE A 66 -0.40 -23.38 9.48
N LYS A 67 0.93 -23.20 9.40
CA LYS A 67 1.77 -23.95 8.46
C LYS A 67 1.68 -25.46 8.68
N LYS A 68 1.84 -25.90 9.94
CA LYS A 68 1.84 -27.32 10.30
C LYS A 68 0.48 -27.98 10.03
N ASP A 69 -0.61 -27.35 10.48
CA ASP A 69 -1.96 -27.90 10.39
C ASP A 69 -2.45 -28.04 8.95
N ASN A 70 -1.92 -27.22 8.04
CA ASN A 70 -2.29 -27.22 6.61
C ASN A 70 -1.20 -27.82 5.71
N GLY A 71 -0.09 -28.34 6.26
CA GLY A 71 1.01 -28.90 5.46
C GLY A 71 1.69 -27.90 4.52
N LEU A 72 1.77 -26.62 4.91
CA LEU A 72 2.27 -25.53 4.06
C LEU A 72 3.78 -25.31 4.23
N HIS A 73 4.48 -25.20 3.11
CA HIS A 73 5.90 -24.84 3.10
C HIS A 73 6.14 -23.33 3.23
N ARG A 74 5.21 -22.52 2.69
CA ARG A 74 5.28 -21.05 2.62
C ARG A 74 3.95 -20.45 3.03
N VAL A 75 3.99 -19.26 3.61
CA VAL A 75 2.81 -18.45 3.95
C VAL A 75 3.12 -17.02 3.57
N VAL A 76 2.15 -16.30 3.01
CA VAL A 76 2.23 -14.85 2.84
C VAL A 76 1.27 -14.22 3.83
N VAL A 77 1.75 -13.29 4.66
CA VAL A 77 0.92 -12.57 5.62
C VAL A 77 0.60 -11.18 5.09
N PHE A 78 -0.67 -10.83 5.10
CA PHE A 78 -1.16 -9.57 4.55
C PHE A 78 -1.87 -8.75 5.64
N TRP A 79 -1.45 -7.51 5.84
CA TRP A 79 -2.16 -6.57 6.70
C TRP A 79 -3.32 -5.91 5.94
N THR A 80 -4.54 -6.31 6.26
CA THR A 80 -5.80 -5.70 5.77
C THR A 80 -6.74 -5.30 6.92
N ALA A 81 -6.17 -5.02 8.10
CA ALA A 81 -6.92 -4.52 9.25
C ALA A 81 -7.17 -3.00 9.13
N ASN A 82 -7.70 -2.41 10.20
CA ASN A 82 -7.89 -0.96 10.33
C ASN A 82 -6.60 -0.17 10.04
N THR A 83 -6.78 1.09 9.63
CA THR A 83 -5.65 1.99 9.41
C THR A 83 -5.12 2.41 10.77
N GLU A 84 -3.85 2.15 11.03
CA GLU A 84 -3.22 2.66 12.24
C GLU A 84 -2.78 4.13 12.04
N ARG A 85 -2.64 4.87 13.13
CA ARG A 85 -1.84 6.10 13.13
C ARG A 85 -0.39 5.78 12.75
N TYR A 86 0.35 6.79 12.32
CA TYR A 86 1.81 6.64 12.22
C TYR A 86 2.43 6.47 13.61
N SER A 87 3.44 5.61 13.67
CA SER A 87 4.35 5.54 14.81
C SER A 87 5.44 6.60 14.64
N ASP A 88 5.83 7.25 15.72
CA ASP A 88 6.93 8.21 15.70
C ASP A 88 8.25 7.48 15.48
N LEU A 89 9.12 8.07 14.65
CA LEU A 89 10.47 7.55 14.42
C LEU A 89 11.39 8.13 15.48
N ILE A 90 11.79 7.29 16.42
CA ILE A 90 12.59 7.69 17.56
C ILE A 90 13.96 7.01 17.44
N PRO A 91 15.06 7.79 17.37
CA PRO A 91 16.41 7.24 17.41
C PRO A 91 16.60 6.30 18.61
N CYS A 92 17.29 5.19 18.39
CA CYS A 92 17.52 4.13 19.38
C CYS A 92 16.27 3.33 19.82
N VAL A 93 15.11 3.51 19.18
CA VAL A 93 13.87 2.77 19.51
C VAL A 93 13.38 1.94 18.33
N ASN A 94 13.22 2.55 17.15
CA ASN A 94 12.65 1.88 15.97
C ASN A 94 13.34 2.32 14.67
N ASP A 95 14.55 2.86 14.80
CA ASP A 95 15.41 3.32 13.70
C ASP A 95 16.27 2.20 13.11
N THR A 96 16.56 1.14 13.87
CA THR A 96 17.34 -0.02 13.40
C THR A 96 16.71 -1.35 13.80
N ALA A 97 17.11 -2.43 13.12
CA ALA A 97 16.66 -3.78 13.45
C ALA A 97 17.03 -4.19 14.89
N ASP A 98 18.23 -3.81 15.36
CA ASP A 98 18.68 -4.11 16.74
C ASP A 98 17.88 -3.31 17.78
N ASN A 99 17.46 -2.09 17.43
CA ASN A 99 16.69 -1.22 18.30
C ASN A 99 15.23 -1.68 18.44
N MET A 100 14.73 -2.57 17.57
CA MET A 100 13.44 -3.27 17.75
C MET A 100 13.37 -4.15 19.02
N ASN A 101 14.43 -4.20 19.84
CA ASN A 101 14.33 -4.48 21.28
C ASN A 101 13.24 -3.66 22.00
N ALA A 102 12.78 -2.55 21.42
CA ALA A 102 11.57 -1.81 21.83
C ALA A 102 10.34 -2.73 22.04
N ILE A 103 10.23 -3.85 21.32
CA ILE A 103 9.17 -4.84 21.55
C ILE A 103 9.30 -5.48 22.93
N LYS A 104 10.53 -5.86 23.34
CA LYS A 104 10.80 -6.51 24.63
C LYS A 104 10.44 -5.64 25.83
N ILE A 105 10.61 -4.34 25.69
CA ILE A 105 10.24 -3.36 26.72
C ILE A 105 8.82 -2.80 26.54
N SER A 106 8.05 -3.35 25.60
CA SER A 106 6.68 -2.93 25.29
C SER A 106 6.52 -1.43 24.98
N HIS A 107 7.49 -0.84 24.28
CA HIS A 107 7.54 0.60 24.01
C HIS A 107 6.24 1.11 23.33
N PRO A 108 5.68 2.27 23.73
CA PRO A 108 4.41 2.77 23.21
C PRO A 108 4.34 2.86 21.68
N GLU A 109 5.40 3.34 21.03
CA GLU A 109 5.51 3.49 19.56
C GLU A 109 5.75 2.18 18.78
N VAL A 110 5.59 1.02 19.43
CA VAL A 110 5.51 -0.28 18.73
C VAL A 110 4.04 -0.60 18.44
N SER A 111 3.62 -0.42 17.19
CA SER A 111 2.24 -0.71 16.77
C SER A 111 1.94 -2.21 16.72
N PRO A 112 0.66 -2.62 16.73
CA PRO A 112 0.28 -4.00 16.42
C PRO A 112 0.85 -4.47 15.08
N SER A 113 0.74 -3.66 14.01
CA SER A 113 1.32 -4.01 12.70
C SER A 113 2.84 -4.23 12.74
N SER A 114 3.57 -3.50 13.58
CA SER A 114 5.01 -3.71 13.78
C SER A 114 5.31 -5.07 14.42
N VAL A 115 4.50 -5.50 15.40
CA VAL A 115 4.62 -6.83 16.02
C VAL A 115 4.34 -7.93 14.99
N PHE A 116 3.30 -7.79 14.17
CA PHE A 116 3.02 -8.74 13.09
C PHE A 116 4.15 -8.80 12.06
N ALA A 117 4.65 -7.64 11.61
CA ALA A 117 5.74 -7.58 10.64
C ALA A 117 7.00 -8.29 11.16
N VAL A 118 7.39 -8.01 12.41
CA VAL A 118 8.55 -8.67 13.03
C VAL A 118 8.30 -10.16 13.23
N ALA A 119 7.12 -10.59 13.67
CA ALA A 119 6.78 -12.01 13.81
C ALA A 119 6.97 -12.74 12.48
N VAL A 120 6.43 -12.19 11.40
CA VAL A 120 6.46 -12.79 10.06
C VAL A 120 7.87 -12.87 9.50
N ILE A 121 8.66 -11.79 9.65
CA ILE A 121 10.07 -11.76 9.25
C ILE A 121 10.87 -12.81 10.03
N LEU A 122 10.65 -12.94 11.34
CA LEU A 122 11.33 -13.93 12.18
C LEU A 122 10.93 -15.38 11.85
N GLU A 123 9.77 -15.61 11.24
CA GLU A 123 9.36 -16.90 10.68
C GLU A 123 9.84 -17.12 9.24
N GLY A 124 10.58 -16.17 8.66
CA GLY A 124 11.10 -16.26 7.30
C GLY A 124 10.04 -16.16 6.21
N GLU A 125 8.86 -15.62 6.54
CA GLU A 125 7.73 -15.50 5.63
C GLU A 125 7.59 -14.06 5.10
N PRO A 126 6.99 -13.85 3.91
CA PRO A 126 6.75 -12.51 3.40
C PRO A 126 5.60 -11.81 4.13
N PHE A 127 5.81 -10.55 4.46
CA PHE A 127 4.78 -9.65 4.99
C PHE A 127 4.45 -8.56 3.97
N VAL A 128 3.16 -8.34 3.72
CA VAL A 128 2.67 -7.28 2.83
C VAL A 128 1.78 -6.33 3.63
N ASN A 129 2.12 -5.04 3.62
CA ASN A 129 1.29 -4.01 4.26
C ASN A 129 0.29 -3.43 3.25
N GLY A 130 -1.00 -3.72 3.43
CA GLY A 130 -2.08 -3.17 2.60
C GLY A 130 -2.64 -1.82 3.09
N ALA A 131 -2.21 -1.36 4.27
CA ALA A 131 -2.70 -0.14 4.91
C ALA A 131 -1.64 0.97 4.91
N PRO A 132 -2.00 2.25 5.14
CA PRO A 132 -1.12 3.37 4.87
C PRO A 132 -0.14 3.67 6.01
N GLN A 133 -0.28 3.07 7.19
CA GLN A 133 0.62 3.35 8.31
C GLN A 133 2.07 2.95 7.99
N ASN A 134 3.02 3.62 8.64
CA ASN A 134 4.46 3.40 8.49
C ASN A 134 4.96 2.16 9.26
N THR A 135 4.29 1.01 9.14
CA THR A 135 4.78 -0.29 9.65
C THR A 135 6.21 -0.56 9.18
N PHE A 136 6.47 -0.20 7.92
CA PHE A 136 7.80 -0.01 7.38
C PHE A 136 7.88 1.46 6.97
N VAL A 137 8.76 2.20 7.62
CA VAL A 137 9.02 3.59 7.31
C VAL A 137 9.43 3.76 5.83
N PRO A 138 8.96 4.75 5.04
CA PRO A 138 7.62 5.33 4.85
C PRO A 138 6.99 4.98 3.47
N VAL A 139 5.68 5.22 3.30
CA VAL A 139 4.85 4.75 2.16
C VAL A 139 3.95 5.87 1.56
N GLY A 140 3.80 5.95 0.21
CA GLY A 140 2.94 6.92 -0.53
C GLY A 140 2.03 6.48 -1.73
N GLN A 141 0.68 6.75 -1.76
CA GLN A 141 -0.54 6.25 -2.51
C GLN A 141 -1.16 6.97 -3.78
N THR A 142 -1.60 6.26 -4.88
CA THR A 142 -2.98 6.22 -5.59
C THR A 142 -2.98 5.89 -7.13
N LYS A 143 -3.77 4.88 -7.58
CA LYS A 143 -3.77 4.31 -8.96
C LYS A 143 -4.30 5.18 -10.13
N LEU A 144 -5.53 5.74 -10.07
CA LEU A 144 -6.05 6.58 -11.19
C LEU A 144 -5.36 7.94 -11.25
N LYS A 145 -5.11 8.53 -10.08
CA LYS A 145 -4.40 9.81 -9.94
C LYS A 145 -3.00 9.73 -10.54
N SER A 146 -2.25 8.65 -10.29
CA SER A 146 -0.91 8.50 -10.86
C SER A 146 -0.96 8.46 -12.40
N VAL A 147 -1.94 7.75 -12.98
CA VAL A 147 -2.13 7.72 -14.44
C VAL A 147 -2.49 9.09 -15.01
N LEU A 148 -3.45 9.81 -14.41
CA LEU A 148 -3.87 11.12 -14.93
C LEU A 148 -2.79 12.19 -14.75
N ALA A 149 -2.16 12.26 -13.57
CA ALA A 149 -1.08 13.21 -13.31
C ALA A 149 0.11 12.95 -14.23
N GLU A 150 0.50 11.69 -14.41
CA GLU A 150 1.54 11.30 -15.37
C GLU A 150 1.16 11.68 -16.80
N PHE A 151 -0.05 11.36 -17.25
CA PHE A 151 -0.53 11.68 -18.59
C PHE A 151 -0.43 13.19 -18.86
N LEU A 152 -0.92 14.02 -17.93
CA LEU A 152 -0.89 15.48 -18.06
C LEU A 152 0.55 15.98 -18.18
N VAL A 153 1.43 15.58 -17.26
CA VAL A 153 2.82 16.05 -17.23
C VAL A 153 3.60 15.57 -18.46
N ASN A 154 3.40 14.33 -18.89
CA ASN A 154 4.04 13.79 -20.10
C ASN A 154 3.52 14.45 -21.38
N ALA A 155 2.27 14.93 -21.38
CA ALA A 155 1.71 15.71 -22.49
C ALA A 155 2.16 17.20 -22.48
N GLY A 156 3.02 17.61 -21.54
CA GLY A 156 3.45 19.00 -21.41
C GLY A 156 2.40 19.93 -20.80
N ILE A 157 1.36 19.37 -20.18
CA ILE A 157 0.32 20.11 -19.45
C ILE A 157 0.76 20.22 -18.00
N LYS A 158 0.66 21.42 -17.40
CA LYS A 158 1.14 21.66 -16.03
C LYS A 158 -0.03 21.64 -15.03
N PRO A 159 -0.21 20.57 -14.24
CA PRO A 159 -1.11 20.63 -13.09
C PRO A 159 -0.74 21.79 -12.16
N LEU A 160 -1.73 22.59 -11.81
CA LEU A 160 -1.62 23.66 -10.81
C LEU A 160 -2.35 23.31 -9.51
N SER A 161 -3.47 22.57 -9.61
CA SER A 161 -4.21 22.10 -8.45
C SER A 161 -4.79 20.70 -8.70
N ILE A 162 -4.77 19.89 -7.65
CA ILE A 162 -5.36 18.55 -7.57
C ILE A 162 -6.20 18.49 -6.29
N ALA A 163 -7.52 18.55 -6.40
CA ALA A 163 -8.41 18.45 -5.26
C ALA A 163 -9.13 17.09 -5.26
N SER A 164 -8.89 16.27 -4.24
CA SER A 164 -9.35 14.88 -4.15
C SER A 164 -10.29 14.65 -2.96
N TYR A 165 -11.59 14.62 -3.22
CA TYR A 165 -12.62 14.36 -2.21
C TYR A 165 -13.09 12.90 -2.25
N ASN A 166 -13.33 12.33 -1.08
CA ASN A 166 -13.79 10.96 -0.95
C ASN A 166 -14.83 10.85 0.16
N HIS A 167 -15.85 10.01 -0.04
CA HIS A 167 -16.72 9.58 1.06
C HIS A 167 -17.13 8.12 0.92
N LEU A 168 -17.27 7.45 2.07
CA LEU A 168 -17.59 6.03 2.20
C LEU A 168 -18.26 5.76 3.56
N GLY A 169 -19.05 4.69 3.65
CA GLY A 169 -19.89 4.35 4.81
C GLY A 169 -19.57 3.01 5.47
N ASN A 170 -18.53 2.32 5.00
CA ASN A 170 -18.05 1.06 5.59
C ASN A 170 -17.16 1.34 6.83
N ASN A 171 -16.65 0.27 7.45
CA ASN A 171 -15.81 0.38 8.64
C ASN A 171 -14.47 1.10 8.39
N ASP A 172 -13.96 1.06 7.15
CA ASP A 172 -12.76 1.83 6.76
C ASP A 172 -13.06 3.34 6.88
N GLY A 173 -14.19 3.80 6.34
CA GLY A 173 -14.62 5.19 6.53
C GLY A 173 -14.86 5.58 7.99
N HIS A 174 -15.40 4.66 8.79
CA HIS A 174 -15.66 4.89 10.22
C HIS A 174 -14.35 5.01 11.02
N ASP A 175 -13.34 4.19 10.72
CA ASP A 175 -12.01 4.29 11.34
C ASP A 175 -11.29 5.59 10.92
N LEU A 176 -11.35 5.92 9.63
CA LEU A 176 -10.76 7.13 9.06
C LEU A 176 -11.50 8.43 9.43
N SER A 177 -12.60 8.37 10.20
CA SER A 177 -13.23 9.59 10.71
C SER A 177 -12.41 10.26 11.82
N ALA A 178 -11.47 9.53 12.42
CA ALA A 178 -10.51 10.05 13.38
C ALA A 178 -9.28 10.66 12.69
N GLU A 179 -8.81 11.79 13.21
CA GLU A 179 -7.78 12.61 12.58
C GLU A 179 -6.44 11.87 12.40
N ARG A 180 -5.98 11.13 13.43
CA ARG A 180 -4.69 10.42 13.39
C ARG A 180 -4.67 9.33 12.32
N GLN A 181 -5.78 8.62 12.14
CA GLN A 181 -5.95 7.58 11.12
C GLN A 181 -6.09 8.20 9.72
N PHE A 182 -6.86 9.29 9.62
CA PHE A 182 -6.96 10.07 8.38
C PHE A 182 -5.59 10.58 7.91
N ARG A 183 -4.76 11.09 8.82
CA ARG A 183 -3.44 11.65 8.50
C ARG A 183 -2.53 10.61 7.82
N SER A 184 -2.55 9.37 8.29
CA SER A 184 -1.83 8.26 7.64
C SER A 184 -2.26 8.11 6.18
N LYS A 185 -3.57 8.16 5.93
CA LYS A 185 -4.15 8.04 4.58
C LYS A 185 -3.84 9.26 3.72
N GLU A 186 -3.89 10.45 4.30
CA GLU A 186 -3.60 11.71 3.64
C GLU A 186 -2.16 11.76 3.13
N ILE A 187 -1.18 11.48 4.00
CA ILE A 187 0.25 11.44 3.64
C ILE A 187 0.45 10.53 2.43
N SER A 188 -0.11 9.32 2.50
CA SER A 188 0.02 8.40 1.40
C SER A 188 -0.62 8.99 0.13
N LYS A 189 -1.88 9.42 0.17
CA LYS A 189 -2.60 9.92 -1.02
C LYS A 189 -1.97 11.16 -1.68
N SER A 190 -1.20 11.93 -0.92
CA SER A 190 -0.62 13.20 -1.37
C SER A 190 0.72 13.03 -2.10
N SER A 191 1.53 12.03 -1.74
CA SER A 191 2.90 11.91 -2.27
C SER A 191 3.03 11.30 -3.67
N VAL A 192 1.94 10.78 -4.23
CA VAL A 192 1.94 10.04 -5.52
C VAL A 192 2.25 10.90 -6.75
N VAL A 193 2.21 12.23 -6.60
CA VAL A 193 2.50 13.18 -7.68
C VAL A 193 3.92 13.73 -7.60
N ASP A 194 4.65 13.43 -6.53
CA ASP A 194 5.95 14.06 -6.24
C ASP A 194 7.02 13.68 -7.27
N ASP A 195 7.09 12.41 -7.69
CA ASP A 195 8.03 11.94 -8.72
C ASP A 195 7.69 12.50 -10.10
N MET A 196 6.42 12.64 -10.44
CA MET A 196 5.98 13.23 -11.71
C MET A 196 6.30 14.72 -11.81
N VAL A 197 6.07 15.48 -10.74
CA VAL A 197 6.49 16.88 -10.64
C VAL A 197 8.00 17.00 -10.78
N ASN A 198 8.75 16.11 -10.13
CA ASN A 198 10.21 16.11 -10.18
C ASN A 198 10.79 15.71 -11.54
N ALA A 199 10.07 14.91 -12.33
CA ALA A 199 10.52 14.44 -13.63
C ALA A 199 10.52 15.53 -14.71
N ASN A 200 9.72 16.60 -14.57
CA ASN A 200 9.58 17.63 -15.61
C ASN A 200 9.96 19.04 -15.13
N ARG A 201 11.24 19.38 -15.29
CA ARG A 201 11.81 20.68 -14.88
C ARG A 201 11.48 21.84 -15.83
N LEU A 202 10.87 21.57 -16.99
CA LEU A 202 10.34 22.62 -17.85
C LEU A 202 9.02 23.17 -17.30
N LEU A 203 8.21 22.31 -16.69
CA LEU A 203 6.93 22.71 -16.10
C LEU A 203 7.07 23.15 -14.64
N PHE A 204 7.91 22.47 -13.85
CA PHE A 204 8.05 22.71 -12.41
C PHE A 204 9.48 23.10 -12.03
N LYS A 205 9.63 24.25 -11.38
CA LYS A 205 10.93 24.71 -10.89
C LYS A 205 11.47 23.78 -9.79
N ALA A 206 12.78 23.51 -9.86
CA ALA A 206 13.49 22.82 -8.80
C ALA A 206 13.47 23.65 -7.49
N PRO A 207 13.67 23.01 -6.32
CA PRO A 207 13.92 23.73 -5.08
C PRO A 207 15.07 24.72 -5.24
N GLN A 208 15.01 25.84 -4.53
CA GLN A 208 16.12 26.80 -4.53
C GLN A 208 17.37 26.17 -3.90
N ALA A 209 18.54 26.45 -4.47
CA ALA A 209 19.80 25.93 -3.95
C ALA A 209 20.00 26.33 -2.48
N GLY A 210 20.26 25.34 -1.63
CA GLY A 210 20.43 25.54 -0.19
C GLY A 210 19.14 25.60 0.63
N VAL A 211 17.96 25.44 0.02
CA VAL A 211 16.69 25.31 0.72
C VAL A 211 16.28 23.84 0.76
N GLU A 212 16.21 23.26 1.97
CA GLU A 212 15.63 21.93 2.15
C GLU A 212 14.11 21.98 1.92
N GLY A 213 13.59 21.20 0.98
CA GLY A 213 12.16 21.09 0.75
C GLY A 213 11.76 20.71 -0.66
N LYS A 214 10.44 20.68 -0.87
CA LYS A 214 9.83 20.47 -2.18
C LYS A 214 10.02 21.70 -3.07
N GLY A 215 10.30 21.48 -4.36
CA GLY A 215 10.31 22.54 -5.37
C GLY A 215 8.90 23.05 -5.67
N GLU A 216 8.69 23.63 -6.84
CA GLU A 216 7.34 23.99 -7.28
C GLU A 216 6.47 22.72 -7.39
N HIS A 217 5.31 22.73 -6.74
CA HIS A 217 4.33 21.64 -6.75
C HIS A 217 2.92 22.22 -6.96
N PRO A 218 1.97 21.44 -7.51
CA PRO A 218 0.58 21.85 -7.53
C PRO A 218 0.02 21.91 -6.11
N ASP A 219 -0.97 22.78 -5.90
CA ASP A 219 -1.83 22.70 -4.72
C ASP A 219 -2.49 21.32 -4.69
N HIS A 220 -2.41 20.62 -3.55
CA HIS A 220 -2.92 19.26 -3.44
C HIS A 220 -3.71 19.07 -2.15
N ALA A 221 -5.02 18.88 -2.29
CA ALA A 221 -5.92 18.66 -1.16
C ALA A 221 -6.50 17.23 -1.21
N VAL A 222 -6.49 16.53 -0.07
CA VAL A 222 -7.11 15.22 0.07
C VAL A 222 -8.13 15.27 1.19
N VAL A 223 -9.35 14.83 0.92
CA VAL A 223 -10.44 14.79 1.91
C VAL A 223 -11.07 13.41 1.91
N ILE A 224 -11.36 12.90 3.11
CA ILE A 224 -12.13 11.68 3.33
C ILE A 224 -13.21 11.99 4.39
N LYS A 225 -14.46 11.64 4.10
CA LYS A 225 -15.58 11.79 5.02
C LYS A 225 -16.33 10.49 5.20
N TYR A 226 -16.76 10.22 6.42
CA TYR A 226 -17.62 9.09 6.74
C TYR A 226 -19.08 9.45 6.44
N VAL A 227 -19.70 8.70 5.53
CA VAL A 227 -21.10 8.87 5.13
C VAL A 227 -21.76 7.49 5.14
N PRO A 228 -22.44 7.08 6.23
CA PRO A 228 -22.94 5.72 6.42
C PRO A 228 -23.81 5.19 5.28
N ALA A 229 -24.60 6.08 4.67
CA ALA A 229 -25.58 5.72 3.64
C ALA A 229 -24.99 5.05 2.40
N VAL A 230 -23.72 5.32 2.06
CA VAL A 230 -23.10 4.77 0.84
C VAL A 230 -22.42 3.41 1.05
N GLY A 231 -22.35 2.90 2.30
CA GLY A 231 -21.76 1.59 2.58
C GLY A 231 -20.34 1.43 2.01
N ASP A 232 -20.08 0.30 1.35
CA ASP A 232 -18.78 -0.01 0.71
C ASP A 232 -18.56 0.70 -0.64
N SER A 233 -19.64 1.21 -1.24
CA SER A 233 -19.63 1.98 -2.49
C SER A 233 -19.04 3.38 -2.26
N LYS A 234 -17.72 3.44 -2.20
CA LYS A 234 -16.96 4.66 -2.06
C LYS A 234 -17.16 5.57 -3.27
N ARG A 235 -17.37 6.86 -3.00
CA ARG A 235 -17.40 7.91 -4.03
C ARG A 235 -16.08 8.69 -3.98
N ALA A 236 -15.44 8.88 -5.12
CA ALA A 236 -14.30 9.76 -5.31
C ALA A 236 -14.65 10.86 -6.29
N ILE A 237 -14.32 12.10 -5.93
CA ILE A 237 -14.52 13.29 -6.73
C ILE A 237 -13.16 13.97 -6.81
N ASP A 238 -12.56 14.00 -7.98
CA ASP A 238 -11.26 14.63 -8.18
C ASP A 238 -11.35 15.73 -9.24
N GLU A 239 -10.80 16.90 -8.93
CA GLU A 239 -10.61 18.02 -9.87
C GLU A 239 -9.12 18.20 -10.15
N TYR A 240 -8.76 18.23 -11.43
CA TYR A 240 -7.42 18.55 -11.92
C TYR A 240 -7.47 19.87 -12.69
N TYR A 241 -6.93 20.93 -12.10
CA TYR A 241 -6.83 22.24 -12.72
C TYR A 241 -5.40 22.46 -13.20
N SER A 242 -5.24 22.70 -14.51
CA SER A 242 -3.94 22.75 -15.18
C SER A 242 -3.77 24.02 -16.02
N GLU A 243 -2.51 24.43 -16.19
CA GLU A 243 -2.09 25.41 -17.18
C GLU A 243 -1.73 24.74 -18.50
N ILE A 244 -2.14 25.38 -19.60
CA ILE A 244 -1.84 24.98 -20.98
C ILE A 244 -1.29 26.19 -21.76
N PHE A 245 -1.05 25.99 -23.06
CA PHE A 245 -0.44 26.99 -23.94
C PHE A 245 -1.07 28.39 -23.83
N CYS A 246 -0.24 29.43 -23.96
CA CYS A 246 -0.61 30.85 -23.87
C CYS A 246 -1.36 31.26 -22.58
N GLY A 247 -1.06 30.60 -21.45
CA GLY A 247 -1.70 30.89 -20.17
C GLY A 247 -3.15 30.39 -20.07
N GLY A 248 -3.59 29.57 -21.03
CA GLY A 248 -4.89 28.92 -21.01
C GLY A 248 -5.01 27.96 -19.82
N ARG A 249 -6.25 27.57 -19.51
CA ARG A 249 -6.56 26.68 -18.39
C ARG A 249 -7.33 25.46 -18.86
N SER A 250 -7.02 24.30 -18.28
CA SER A 250 -7.74 23.05 -18.49
C SER A 250 -8.22 22.54 -17.15
N THR A 251 -9.50 22.16 -17.07
CA THR A 251 -10.10 21.59 -15.85
C THR A 251 -10.68 20.24 -16.17
N ILE A 252 -10.24 19.20 -15.47
CA ILE A 252 -10.77 17.84 -15.59
C ILE A 252 -11.44 17.49 -14.27
N ASN A 253 -12.74 17.26 -14.32
CA ASN A 253 -13.51 16.74 -13.19
C ASN A 253 -13.78 15.26 -13.41
N THR A 254 -13.49 14.46 -12.39
CA THR A 254 -13.76 13.03 -12.39
C THR A 254 -14.66 12.67 -11.23
N PHE A 255 -15.66 11.84 -11.52
CA PHE A 255 -16.50 11.21 -10.52
C PHE A 255 -16.34 9.70 -10.67
N ASN A 256 -15.97 9.04 -9.59
CA ASN A 256 -15.79 7.60 -9.57
C ASN A 256 -16.60 6.98 -8.42
N GLU A 257 -17.52 6.11 -8.80
CA GLU A 257 -18.23 5.21 -7.91
C GLU A 257 -17.52 3.86 -7.94
N CYS A 258 -17.02 3.44 -6.78
CA CYS A 258 -16.21 2.25 -6.69
C CYS A 258 -16.58 1.44 -5.45
N GLU A 259 -16.97 0.19 -5.69
CA GLU A 259 -17.08 -0.84 -4.66
C GLU A 259 -15.67 -1.14 -4.15
N ASN A 260 -15.32 -0.55 -3.01
CA ASN A 260 -13.94 -0.49 -2.54
C ASN A 260 -13.37 -1.88 -2.28
N SER A 261 -14.18 -2.76 -1.69
CA SER A 261 -13.80 -4.14 -1.39
C SER A 261 -13.65 -4.99 -2.66
N LEU A 262 -14.51 -4.78 -3.67
CA LEU A 262 -14.40 -5.49 -4.96
C LEU A 262 -13.19 -5.03 -5.78
N LEU A 263 -12.76 -3.77 -5.63
CA LEU A 263 -11.52 -3.29 -6.23
C LEU A 263 -10.28 -3.80 -5.47
N ALA A 264 -10.35 -3.86 -4.13
CA ALA A 264 -9.21 -4.23 -3.29
C ALA A 264 -8.92 -5.74 -3.30
N THR A 265 -9.95 -6.59 -3.32
CA THR A 265 -9.79 -8.05 -3.19
C THR A 265 -8.90 -8.66 -4.28
N PRO A 266 -9.08 -8.34 -5.58
CA PRO A 266 -8.19 -8.83 -6.63
C PRO A 266 -6.73 -8.36 -6.46
N LEU A 267 -6.51 -7.14 -5.95
CA LEU A 267 -5.15 -6.65 -5.69
C LEU A 267 -4.47 -7.42 -4.56
N ILE A 268 -5.22 -7.88 -3.55
CA ILE A 268 -4.69 -8.75 -2.48
C ILE A 268 -4.26 -10.10 -3.08
N LEU A 269 -5.06 -10.66 -4.00
CA LEU A 269 -4.72 -11.89 -4.69
C LEU A 269 -3.45 -11.72 -5.55
N ASP A 270 -3.37 -10.66 -6.35
CA ASP A 270 -2.19 -10.34 -7.16
C ASP A 270 -0.94 -10.19 -6.28
N LEU A 271 -1.06 -9.46 -5.16
CA LEU A 271 0.03 -9.29 -4.21
C LEU A 271 0.48 -10.62 -3.62
N ALA A 272 -0.45 -11.49 -3.20
CA ALA A 272 -0.11 -12.80 -2.65
C ALA A 272 0.60 -13.68 -3.68
N VAL A 273 0.06 -13.78 -4.90
CA VAL A 273 0.61 -14.61 -5.98
C VAL A 273 1.98 -14.11 -6.40
N LEU A 274 2.13 -12.81 -6.66
CA LEU A 274 3.41 -12.24 -7.09
C LEU A 274 4.45 -12.29 -5.97
N THR A 275 4.06 -12.06 -4.72
CA THR A 275 4.99 -12.18 -3.58
C THR A 275 5.54 -13.60 -3.46
N GLU A 276 4.67 -14.61 -3.53
CA GLU A 276 5.10 -16.01 -3.52
C GLU A 276 6.07 -16.29 -4.68
N LEU A 277 5.70 -15.92 -5.90
CA LEU A 277 6.52 -16.12 -7.10
C LEU A 277 7.91 -15.48 -6.95
N LEU A 278 7.96 -14.21 -6.53
CA LEU A 278 9.21 -13.47 -6.36
C LEU A 278 10.11 -14.10 -5.28
N THR A 279 9.55 -14.78 -4.28
CA THR A 279 10.36 -15.50 -3.28
C THR A 279 11.06 -16.74 -3.84
N ARG A 280 10.59 -17.26 -4.99
CA ARG A 280 11.24 -18.36 -5.71
C ARG A 280 12.32 -17.88 -6.68
N VAL A 281 12.33 -16.59 -7.02
CA VAL A 281 13.32 -16.04 -7.95
C VAL A 281 14.65 -15.80 -7.24
N LYS A 282 15.72 -16.33 -7.84
CA LYS A 282 17.10 -16.07 -7.41
C LYS A 282 17.92 -15.62 -8.61
N TYR A 283 18.94 -14.80 -8.36
CA TYR A 283 19.84 -14.30 -9.39
C TYR A 283 21.29 -14.37 -8.92
N ARG A 284 22.22 -14.27 -9.87
CA ARG A 284 23.66 -14.17 -9.60
C ARG A 284 24.31 -13.29 -10.66
N LYS A 285 25.50 -12.77 -10.37
CA LYS A 285 26.37 -12.19 -11.41
C LYS A 285 26.88 -13.32 -12.30
N ALA A 286 26.99 -13.06 -13.61
CA ALA A 286 27.31 -14.09 -14.61
C ALA A 286 28.67 -14.78 -14.37
N GLU A 287 29.66 -14.04 -13.86
CA GLU A 287 31.08 -14.46 -13.85
C GLU A 287 31.59 -14.97 -12.50
N SER A 288 30.80 -14.93 -11.44
CA SER A 288 31.03 -15.66 -10.18
C SER A 288 29.94 -15.29 -9.17
N GLY A 289 29.42 -16.30 -8.48
CA GLY A 289 28.50 -16.10 -7.36
C GLY A 289 27.52 -17.25 -7.18
N GLU A 290 27.17 -17.48 -5.92
CA GLU A 290 26.01 -18.27 -5.55
C GLU A 290 24.73 -17.51 -5.90
N PHE A 291 23.64 -18.25 -6.13
CA PHE A 291 22.33 -17.66 -6.35
C PHE A 291 21.83 -16.98 -5.07
N GLN A 292 21.51 -15.69 -5.18
CA GLN A 292 20.96 -14.88 -4.10
C GLN A 292 19.49 -14.57 -4.37
N PRO A 293 18.65 -14.44 -3.31
CA PRO A 293 17.29 -13.97 -3.47
C PRO A 293 17.26 -12.50 -3.91
N LEU A 294 16.10 -12.05 -4.37
CA LEU A 294 15.84 -10.62 -4.57
C LEU A 294 16.02 -9.83 -3.27
N TYR A 295 16.26 -8.52 -3.39
CA TYR A 295 16.32 -7.62 -2.24
C TYR A 295 15.01 -7.69 -1.43
N SER A 296 15.10 -7.64 -0.09
CA SER A 296 13.97 -7.90 0.81
C SER A 296 12.76 -6.99 0.57
N VAL A 297 12.99 -5.74 0.16
CA VAL A 297 11.92 -4.84 -0.28
C VAL A 297 11.61 -5.10 -1.75
N LEU A 298 10.51 -5.82 -2.01
CA LEU A 298 10.07 -6.22 -3.34
C LEU A 298 9.36 -5.06 -4.07
N SER A 299 10.12 -4.09 -4.57
CA SER A 299 9.57 -2.93 -5.28
C SER A 299 8.86 -3.27 -6.61
N LEU A 300 8.98 -4.49 -7.13
CA LEU A 300 8.18 -4.96 -8.28
C LEU A 300 6.67 -5.03 -7.95
N LEU A 301 6.30 -5.04 -6.66
CA LEU A 301 4.93 -5.03 -6.20
C LEU A 301 4.29 -3.62 -6.19
N SER A 302 5.03 -2.59 -6.60
CA SER A 302 4.59 -1.19 -6.58
C SER A 302 3.30 -0.94 -7.38
N TYR A 303 3.00 -1.75 -8.39
CA TYR A 303 1.77 -1.59 -9.20
C TYR A 303 0.46 -1.73 -8.38
N MET A 304 0.47 -2.59 -7.36
CA MET A 304 -0.69 -2.86 -6.50
C MET A 304 -0.63 -2.05 -5.21
N LEU A 305 0.58 -1.68 -4.79
CA LEU A 305 0.80 -0.90 -3.60
C LEU A 305 0.71 0.56 -3.96
N LYS A 306 -0.14 1.22 -3.19
CA LYS A 306 -0.29 2.61 -3.43
C LYS A 306 1.04 3.31 -3.15
N ALA A 307 1.73 2.89 -2.08
CA ALA A 307 2.67 3.66 -1.27
C ALA A 307 3.90 2.71 -1.41
N PRO A 308 4.74 2.81 -2.46
CA PRO A 308 5.79 1.83 -2.66
C PRO A 308 6.95 2.06 -1.70
N LEU A 309 7.29 1.03 -0.93
CA LEU A 309 8.57 0.98 -0.24
C LEU A 309 9.64 0.56 -1.26
N VAL A 310 10.78 1.23 -1.22
CA VAL A 310 11.92 0.94 -2.11
C VAL A 310 13.20 0.80 -1.29
N LYS A 311 14.26 0.33 -1.94
CA LYS A 311 15.57 0.20 -1.32
C LYS A 311 16.07 1.59 -0.87
N PRO A 312 16.68 1.73 0.32
CA PRO A 312 17.26 3.00 0.75
C PRO A 312 18.24 3.56 -0.29
N GLY A 313 18.12 4.86 -0.58
CA GLY A 313 18.90 5.55 -1.60
C GLY A 313 18.41 5.36 -3.04
N THR A 314 17.27 4.69 -3.26
CA THR A 314 16.62 4.60 -4.58
C THR A 314 15.36 5.44 -4.64
N GLU A 315 15.05 5.98 -5.82
CA GLU A 315 13.85 6.79 -6.03
C GLU A 315 12.59 5.92 -6.13
N VAL A 316 11.48 6.45 -5.61
CA VAL A 316 10.15 5.86 -5.78
C VAL A 316 9.60 6.21 -7.16
N VAL A 317 9.03 5.22 -7.84
CA VAL A 317 8.29 5.42 -9.10
C VAL A 317 6.82 5.15 -8.83
N ASN A 318 5.95 6.15 -9.00
CA ASN A 318 4.50 6.05 -8.80
C ASN A 318 3.71 5.90 -10.10
N SER A 319 4.36 6.16 -11.25
CA SER A 319 3.79 5.92 -12.57
C SER A 319 3.33 4.47 -12.72
N LEU A 320 2.02 4.29 -12.88
CA LEU A 320 1.40 2.98 -12.91
C LEU A 320 1.82 2.18 -14.15
N ASN A 321 1.94 2.85 -15.29
CA ASN A 321 2.36 2.22 -16.54
C ASN A 321 3.82 1.77 -16.45
N ARG A 322 4.71 2.60 -15.89
CA ARG A 322 6.11 2.22 -15.69
C ARG A 322 6.25 1.07 -14.70
N GLN A 323 5.48 1.06 -13.62
CA GLN A 323 5.46 -0.06 -12.66
C GLN A 323 5.01 -1.38 -13.34
N ARG A 324 3.94 -1.35 -14.14
CA ARG A 324 3.47 -2.53 -14.87
C ARG A 324 4.50 -3.01 -15.89
N ASN A 325 5.09 -2.09 -16.66
CA ASN A 325 6.11 -2.41 -17.66
C ASN A 325 7.37 -3.01 -17.01
N ALA A 326 7.76 -2.54 -15.83
CA ALA A 326 8.86 -3.11 -15.08
C ALA A 326 8.58 -4.58 -14.67
N LEU A 327 7.37 -4.87 -14.19
CA LEU A 327 6.97 -6.23 -13.86
C LEU A 327 6.92 -7.13 -15.10
N ASP A 328 6.32 -6.67 -16.20
CA ASP A 328 6.25 -7.40 -17.46
C ASP A 328 7.65 -7.71 -18.03
N ALA A 329 8.52 -6.70 -18.10
CA ALA A 329 9.91 -6.86 -18.53
C ALA A 329 10.69 -7.82 -17.63
N PHE A 330 10.48 -7.77 -16.31
CA PHE A 330 11.13 -8.67 -15.37
C PHE A 330 10.69 -10.13 -15.57
N LEU A 331 9.39 -10.37 -15.76
CA LEU A 331 8.86 -11.71 -16.00
C LEU A 331 9.30 -12.27 -17.36
N LYS A 332 9.36 -11.43 -18.40
CA LYS A 332 9.94 -11.79 -19.70
C LYS A 332 11.41 -12.18 -19.59
N ALA A 333 12.20 -11.40 -18.84
CA ALA A 333 13.60 -11.72 -18.60
C ALA A 333 13.77 -13.08 -17.90
N CYS A 334 12.87 -13.46 -16.98
CA CYS A 334 12.90 -14.75 -16.30
C CYS A 334 12.73 -15.95 -17.25
N ILE A 335 12.12 -15.74 -18.43
CA ILE A 335 11.93 -16.77 -19.47
C ILE A 335 12.80 -16.53 -20.71
N GLY A 336 13.78 -15.63 -20.63
CA GLY A 336 14.73 -15.36 -21.71
C GLY A 336 14.14 -14.58 -22.89
N LEU A 337 13.02 -13.88 -22.69
CA LEU A 337 12.46 -12.98 -23.70
C LEU A 337 13.01 -11.56 -23.52
N GLU A 338 13.25 -10.89 -24.64
CA GLU A 338 13.58 -9.47 -24.65
C GLU A 338 12.40 -8.61 -24.17
N GLY A 339 12.70 -7.43 -23.65
CA GLY A 339 11.69 -6.45 -23.31
C GLY A 339 10.92 -6.02 -24.56
N SER A 340 9.60 -5.88 -24.44
CA SER A 340 8.82 -5.30 -25.54
C SER A 340 9.25 -3.86 -25.77
N SER A 341 9.69 -3.57 -27.00
CA SER A 341 9.89 -2.20 -27.45
C SER A 341 8.72 -1.78 -28.35
N ASP A 342 8.13 -0.62 -28.08
CA ASP A 342 7.11 -0.02 -28.96
C ASP A 342 7.75 0.65 -30.21
N LEU A 343 8.99 0.25 -30.54
CA LEU A 343 9.70 0.73 -31.72
C LEU A 343 9.06 0.18 -33.00
N LEU A 344 8.49 -1.03 -32.97
CA LEU A 344 7.82 -1.69 -34.10
C LEU A 344 8.60 -1.51 -35.42
N LEU A 345 9.92 -1.73 -35.37
CA LEU A 345 10.82 -1.37 -36.46
C LEU A 345 10.42 -2.08 -37.75
N GLU A 346 9.95 -3.32 -37.67
CA GLU A 346 9.42 -4.07 -38.81
C GLU A 346 8.30 -3.35 -39.59
N THR A 347 7.62 -2.36 -38.98
CA THR A 347 6.62 -1.51 -39.64
C THR A 347 7.12 -0.10 -39.98
N ARG A 348 8.29 0.29 -39.47
CA ARG A 348 8.80 1.67 -39.52
C ARG A 348 10.09 1.82 -40.31
N ILE A 349 10.72 0.72 -40.70
CA ILE A 349 11.86 0.68 -41.61
C ILE A 349 11.50 -0.18 -42.83
N TRP A 350 12.19 0.06 -43.94
CA TRP A 350 11.96 -0.58 -45.23
C TRP A 350 12.36 -2.05 -45.27
#